data_AF-F0GTY6-F1
#
_entry.id   AF-F0GTY6-F1
#
_cell.length_a   1.000
_cell.length_b   1.000
_cell.length_c   1.000
_cell.angle_alpha   90.00
_cell.angle_beta   90.00
_cell.angle_gamma   90.00
#
_symmetry.space_group_name_H-M   'P 1'
#
loop_
_entity.id
_entity.type
_entity.pdbx_description
1 polymer ?
#
loop_
_entity_poly.entity_id
_entity_poly.type
_entity_poly.pdbx_seq_one_letter_code
_entity_poly.pdbx_strand_id
1 'polypeptide(L)'
;MTEKSTNEIKCLTILAFMLSLGAFVKENRLIPYLILCFILLALCFLYIKRNKLKLSSNILAVIIGMYNVGSIIYVIEYIRKSKAFTLTSYLFRPFVESGKGIYYIASILVFTTILIFIYIAGGRNYGKEEQR
;
A
#
# COMPACT_ATOMS: atom_id res chain seq x y z
N MET A 1 -22.47 -18.48 -2.22
CA MET A 1 -21.62 -17.31 -2.59
C MET A 1 -21.12 -17.51 -4.01
N THR A 2 -21.04 -16.44 -4.80
CA THR A 2 -20.46 -16.51 -6.15
C THR A 2 -18.93 -16.65 -6.07
N GLU A 3 -18.31 -17.29 -7.05
CA GLU A 3 -16.85 -17.43 -7.12
C GLU A 3 -16.15 -16.07 -7.03
N LYS A 4 -16.71 -15.04 -7.69
CA LYS A 4 -16.23 -13.66 -7.64
C LYS A 4 -16.27 -13.08 -6.22
N SER A 5 -17.37 -13.27 -5.48
CA SER A 5 -17.50 -12.82 -4.10
C SER A 5 -16.48 -13.50 -3.17
N THR A 6 -16.25 -14.79 -3.36
CA THR A 6 -15.22 -15.53 -2.62
C THR A 6 -13.82 -14.99 -2.90
N ASN A 7 -13.52 -14.64 -4.15
CA ASN A 7 -12.22 -14.08 -4.54
C ASN A 7 -12.00 -12.65 -3.99
N GLU A 8 -13.06 -11.82 -3.95
CA GLU A 8 -13.02 -10.52 -3.25
C GLU A 8 -12.64 -10.69 -1.78
N ILE A 9 -13.33 -11.57 -1.06
CA ILE A 9 -13.07 -11.79 0.38
C ILE A 9 -11.65 -12.30 0.60
N LYS A 10 -11.17 -13.25 -0.21
CA LYS A 10 -9.77 -13.72 -0.11
C LYS A 10 -8.78 -12.57 -0.23
N CYS A 11 -8.98 -11.68 -1.21
CA CYS A 11 -8.09 -10.54 -1.41
C CYS A 11 -8.16 -9.55 -0.24
N LEU A 12 -9.37 -9.23 0.23
CA LEU A 12 -9.58 -8.33 1.36
C LEU A 12 -8.98 -8.88 2.66
N THR A 13 -9.10 -10.18 2.90
CA THR A 13 -8.48 -10.84 4.06
C THR A 13 -6.97 -10.70 4.01
N ILE A 14 -6.32 -10.85 2.84
CA ILE A 14 -4.87 -10.64 2.72
C ILE A 14 -4.51 -9.17 3.01
N LEU A 15 -5.25 -8.21 2.44
CA LEU A 15 -5.01 -6.78 2.69
C LEU A 15 -5.18 -6.43 4.17
N ALA A 16 -6.24 -6.91 4.82
CA ALA A 16 -6.46 -6.70 6.26
C ALA A 16 -5.35 -7.35 7.10
N PHE A 17 -4.95 -8.58 6.76
CA PHE A 17 -3.85 -9.27 7.41
C PHE A 17 -2.54 -8.48 7.33
N MET A 18 -2.21 -7.93 6.16
CA MET A 18 -1.02 -7.10 5.98
C MET A 18 -0.98 -5.86 6.87
N LEU A 19 -2.12 -5.15 6.95
CA LEU A 19 -2.24 -3.96 7.81
C LEU A 19 -2.08 -4.33 9.29
N SER A 20 -2.67 -5.46 9.70
CA SER A 20 -2.60 -5.93 11.09
C SER A 20 -1.20 -6.38 11.49
N LEU A 21 -0.42 -6.98 10.57
CA LEU A 21 0.94 -7.45 10.84
C LEU A 21 1.85 -6.33 11.33
N GLY A 22 1.69 -5.10 10.81
CA GLY A 22 2.53 -3.95 11.15
C GLY A 22 2.51 -3.60 12.63
N ALA A 23 1.44 -3.94 13.35
CA ALA A 23 1.32 -3.69 14.79
C ALA A 23 2.23 -4.59 15.65
N PHE A 24 2.71 -5.72 15.11
CA PHE A 24 3.47 -6.74 15.86
C PHE A 24 4.94 -6.83 15.42
N VAL A 25 5.38 -5.98 14.50
CA VAL A 25 6.74 -6.04 13.95
C VAL A 25 7.74 -5.46 14.94
N LYS A 26 8.74 -6.26 15.31
CA LYS A 26 9.90 -5.80 16.08
C LYS A 26 10.90 -5.10 15.17
N GLU A 27 11.67 -4.17 15.72
CA GLU A 27 12.65 -3.36 14.98
C GLU A 27 13.63 -4.19 14.13
N ASN A 28 14.14 -5.31 14.66
CA ASN A 28 15.07 -6.19 13.94
C ASN A 28 14.44 -6.93 12.75
N ARG A 29 13.12 -6.85 12.57
CA ARG A 29 12.36 -7.49 11.49
C ARG A 29 11.72 -6.50 10.51
N LEU A 30 12.06 -5.21 10.58
CA LEU A 30 11.46 -4.18 9.73
C LEU A 30 11.77 -4.36 8.24
N ILE A 31 13.01 -4.70 7.89
CA ILE A 31 13.40 -4.98 6.49
C ILE A 31 12.64 -6.19 5.93
N PRO A 32 12.67 -7.38 6.56
CA PRO A 32 11.92 -8.52 6.03
C PRO A 32 10.42 -8.27 6.03
N TYR A 33 9.88 -7.50 6.98
CA TYR A 33 8.48 -7.07 6.96
C TYR A 33 8.15 -6.16 5.77
N LEU A 34 8.99 -5.16 5.48
CA LEU A 34 8.79 -4.26 4.34
C LEU A 34 8.79 -5.04 3.02
N ILE A 35 9.75 -5.94 2.84
CA ILE A 35 9.86 -6.80 1.65
C ILE A 35 8.62 -7.68 1.51
N LEU A 36 8.16 -8.30 2.62
CA LEU A 36 6.94 -9.10 2.62
C LEU A 36 5.72 -8.27 2.20
N CYS A 37 5.62 -7.03 2.68
CA CYS A 37 4.53 -6.12 2.27
C CYS A 37 4.59 -5.80 0.78
N PHE A 38 5.77 -5.54 0.22
CA PHE A 38 5.89 -5.27 -1.22
C PHE A 38 5.46 -6.48 -2.06
N ILE A 39 5.90 -7.68 -1.67
CA ILE A 39 5.53 -8.92 -2.36
C ILE A 39 4.02 -9.15 -2.30
N LEU A 40 3.42 -9.06 -1.11
CA LEU A 40 1.99 -9.31 -0.94
C LEU A 40 1.11 -8.27 -1.65
N LEU A 41 1.50 -6.99 -1.64
CA LEU A 41 0.80 -5.95 -2.39
C LEU A 41 0.88 -6.20 -3.90
N ALA A 42 2.06 -6.58 -4.42
CA ALA A 42 2.21 -6.92 -5.83
C ALA A 42 1.37 -8.14 -6.22
N LEU A 43 1.33 -9.18 -5.38
CA LEU A 43 0.47 -10.36 -5.59
C LEU A 43 -1.01 -10.00 -5.55
N CYS A 44 -1.45 -9.18 -4.59
CA CYS A 44 -2.84 -8.70 -4.53
C CYS A 44 -3.20 -7.91 -5.78
N PHE A 45 -2.32 -7.02 -6.24
CA PHE A 45 -2.51 -6.25 -7.46
C PHE A 45 -2.71 -7.15 -8.68
N LEU A 46 -1.83 -8.15 -8.88
CA LEU A 46 -1.94 -9.10 -9.98
C LEU A 46 -3.20 -9.97 -9.87
N TYR A 47 -3.54 -10.41 -8.65
CA TYR A 47 -4.72 -11.21 -8.38
C TYR A 47 -6.02 -10.46 -8.68
N ILE A 48 -6.11 -9.19 -8.27
CA ILE A 48 -7.23 -8.29 -8.58
C ILE A 48 -7.39 -8.13 -10.09
N LYS A 49 -6.28 -7.85 -10.80
CA LYS A 49 -6.28 -7.66 -12.25
C LYS A 49 -6.75 -8.91 -12.98
N ARG A 50 -6.27 -10.09 -12.57
CA ARG A 50 -6.64 -11.38 -13.18
C ARG A 50 -8.12 -11.71 -12.98
N ASN A 51 -8.68 -11.42 -11.81
CA ASN A 51 -10.04 -11.81 -11.44
C ASN A 51 -11.08 -10.68 -11.63
N LYS A 52 -10.68 -9.51 -12.15
CA LYS A 52 -11.54 -8.33 -12.35
C LYS A 52 -12.34 -7.95 -11.08
N LEU A 53 -11.65 -7.91 -9.94
CA LEU A 53 -12.22 -7.63 -8.62
C LEU A 53 -12.44 -6.12 -8.45
N LYS A 54 -13.69 -5.64 -8.57
CA LYS A 54 -14.01 -4.19 -8.55
C LYS A 54 -13.82 -3.60 -7.15
N LEU A 55 -14.28 -4.29 -6.10
CA LEU A 55 -14.23 -3.76 -4.73
C LEU A 55 -12.79 -3.74 -4.20
N SER A 56 -12.08 -4.86 -4.30
CA SER A 56 -10.68 -4.96 -3.88
C SER A 56 -9.77 -4.01 -4.65
N SER A 57 -10.04 -3.76 -5.94
CA SER A 57 -9.31 -2.75 -6.73
C SER A 57 -9.42 -1.34 -6.14
N ASN A 58 -10.65 -0.92 -5.81
CA ASN A 58 -10.89 0.40 -5.24
C ASN A 58 -10.25 0.54 -3.86
N ILE A 59 -10.38 -0.48 -3.00
CA ILE A 59 -9.76 -0.47 -1.67
C ILE A 59 -8.23 -0.44 -1.78
N LEU A 60 -7.64 -1.24 -2.67
CA LEU A 60 -6.20 -1.22 -2.91
C LEU A 60 -5.73 0.16 -3.41
N ALA A 61 -6.46 0.79 -4.32
CA ALA A 61 -6.14 2.13 -4.80
C ALA A 61 -6.16 3.18 -3.67
N VAL A 62 -7.14 3.12 -2.77
CA VAL A 62 -7.20 3.99 -1.59
C VAL A 62 -6.00 3.74 -0.67
N ILE A 63 -5.66 2.48 -0.38
CA ILE A 63 -4.50 2.13 0.46
C ILE A 63 -3.21 2.69 -0.17
N ILE A 64 -2.98 2.43 -1.45
CA ILE A 64 -1.80 2.92 -2.17
C ILE A 64 -1.74 4.45 -2.14
N GLY A 65 -2.85 5.13 -2.40
CA GLY A 65 -2.93 6.59 -2.34
C GLY A 65 -2.62 7.15 -0.97
N MET A 66 -3.18 6.58 0.09
CA MET A 66 -2.91 6.98 1.48
C MET A 66 -1.44 6.82 1.85
N TYR A 67 -0.83 5.68 1.53
CA TYR A 67 0.59 5.45 1.80
C TYR A 67 1.50 6.35 0.95
N ASN A 68 1.13 6.65 -0.29
CA ASN A 68 1.89 7.52 -1.17
C ASN A 68 1.88 8.98 -0.67
N VAL A 69 0.70 9.55 -0.45
CA VAL A 69 0.53 10.91 0.07
C VAL A 69 1.12 11.03 1.47
N GLY A 70 0.86 10.06 2.34
CA GLY A 70 1.44 10.03 3.69
C GLY A 70 2.97 10.03 3.66
N SER A 71 3.58 9.29 2.72
CA SER A 71 5.04 9.26 2.58
C SER A 71 5.60 10.62 2.14
N ILE A 72 4.91 11.32 1.22
CA ILE A 72 5.29 12.67 0.79
C ILE A 72 5.22 13.64 1.97
N ILE A 73 4.12 13.63 2.74
CA ILE A 73 3.96 14.49 3.93
C ILE A 73 5.09 14.23 4.92
N TYR A 74 5.38 12.96 5.21
CA TYR A 74 6.48 12.60 6.12
C TYR A 74 7.84 13.11 5.64
N VAL A 75 8.15 12.98 4.34
CA VAL A 75 9.41 13.49 3.77
C VAL A 75 9.50 15.02 3.93
N ILE A 76 8.41 15.74 3.72
CA ILE A 76 8.35 17.20 3.93
C ILE A 76 8.57 17.55 5.41
N GLU A 77 7.92 16.85 6.33
CA GLU A 77 8.08 17.04 7.79
C GLU A 77 9.52 16.79 8.24
N TYR A 78 10.12 15.71 7.73
CA TYR A 78 11.50 15.32 7.98
C TYR A 78 12.48 16.41 7.53
N ILE A 79 12.34 16.93 6.29
CA ILE A 79 13.19 18.01 5.76
C ILE A 79 13.04 19.29 6.58
N ARG A 80 11.81 19.63 6.98
CA ARG A 80 11.52 20.85 7.75
C ARG A 80 11.93 20.75 9.22
N LYS A 81 12.41 19.58 9.69
CA LYS A 81 12.66 19.28 11.11
C LYS A 81 11.44 19.63 11.98
N SER A 82 10.24 19.53 11.41
CA SER A 82 8.99 19.89 12.09
C SER A 82 8.67 18.80 13.11
N LYS A 83 8.27 19.18 14.32
CA LYS A 83 7.80 18.22 15.35
C LYS A 83 6.36 17.74 15.13
N ALA A 84 5.68 18.21 14.07
CA ALA A 84 4.28 17.90 13.76
C ALA A 84 4.03 16.46 13.25
N PHE A 85 4.80 15.51 13.75
CA PHE A 85 4.87 14.12 13.30
C PHE A 85 3.63 13.27 13.65
N THR A 86 2.54 13.83 14.19
CA THR A 86 1.52 13.01 14.84
C THR A 86 0.80 12.06 13.89
N LEU A 87 0.23 12.54 12.76
CA LEU A 87 -0.57 11.67 11.89
C LEU A 87 0.28 10.67 11.08
N THR A 88 1.38 11.15 10.49
CA THR A 88 2.31 10.33 9.70
C THR A 88 3.02 9.29 10.57
N SER A 89 3.35 9.62 11.82
CA SER A 89 3.94 8.63 12.74
C SER A 89 2.99 7.52 13.13
N TYR A 90 1.67 7.75 13.19
CA TYR A 90 0.74 6.63 13.39
C TYR A 90 0.66 5.73 12.15
N LEU A 91 0.62 6.32 10.96
CA LEU A 91 0.54 5.57 9.71
C LEU A 91 1.79 4.71 9.44
N PHE A 92 2.96 5.23 9.80
CA PHE A 92 4.27 4.59 9.56
C PHE A 92 4.95 4.11 10.85
N ARG A 93 4.20 3.95 11.95
CA ARG A 93 4.72 3.70 13.30
C ARG A 93 5.90 2.73 13.38
N PRO A 94 5.83 1.49 12.81
CA PRO A 94 6.95 0.56 12.91
C PRO A 94 8.23 1.08 12.24
N PHE A 95 8.11 1.91 11.21
CA PHE A 95 9.25 2.44 10.46
C PHE A 95 9.83 3.72 11.08
N VAL A 96 8.98 4.60 11.60
CA VAL A 96 9.41 5.89 12.17
C VAL A 96 10.19 5.68 13.47
N GLU A 97 9.73 4.77 14.33
CA GLU A 97 10.36 4.49 15.64
C GLU A 97 11.79 3.91 15.51
N SER A 98 12.17 3.38 14.33
CA SER A 98 13.47 2.73 14.09
C SER A 98 14.70 3.64 14.02
N GLY A 99 14.53 4.97 14.05
CA GLY A 99 15.60 5.94 13.82
C GLY A 99 16.11 6.02 12.37
N LYS A 100 15.64 5.14 11.47
CA LYS A 100 15.93 5.12 10.02
C LYS A 100 14.68 5.35 9.17
N GLY A 101 13.63 5.95 9.74
CA GLY A 101 12.30 6.08 9.14
C GLY A 101 12.30 6.67 7.73
N ILE A 102 13.18 7.63 7.44
CA ILE A 102 13.27 8.25 6.10
C ILE A 102 13.57 7.24 4.98
N TYR A 103 14.45 6.27 5.21
CA TYR A 103 14.80 5.26 4.19
C TYR A 103 13.65 4.31 3.90
N TYR A 104 12.97 3.86 4.95
CA TYR A 104 11.79 3.00 4.83
C TYR A 104 10.65 3.71 4.10
N ILE A 105 10.36 4.95 4.51
CA ILE A 105 9.24 5.72 3.96
C ILE A 105 9.53 6.17 2.52
N ALA A 106 10.77 6.54 2.19
CA ALA A 106 11.17 6.77 0.81
C ALA A 106 11.00 5.51 -0.06
N SER A 107 11.30 4.32 0.49
CA SER A 107 11.11 3.06 -0.23
C SER A 107 9.62 2.77 -0.47
N ILE A 108 8.76 3.03 0.52
CA ILE A 108 7.29 2.93 0.38
C ILE A 108 6.78 3.91 -0.67
N LEU A 109 7.29 5.14 -0.69
CA LEU A 109 6.94 6.15 -1.70
C LEU A 109 7.28 5.68 -3.11
N VAL A 110 8.51 5.21 -3.34
CA VAL A 110 8.94 4.69 -4.65
C VAL A 110 8.07 3.53 -5.08
N PHE A 111 7.85 2.55 -4.20
CA PHE A 111 7.06 1.36 -4.51
C PHE A 111 5.60 1.69 -4.83
N THR A 112 4.95 2.50 -3.99
CA THR A 112 3.56 2.93 -4.23
C THR A 112 3.42 3.76 -5.50
N THR A 113 4.40 4.61 -5.82
CA THR A 113 4.44 5.38 -7.07
C THR A 113 4.53 4.45 -8.28
N ILE A 114 5.40 3.44 -8.24
CA ILE A 114 5.48 2.41 -9.30
C ILE A 114 4.13 1.71 -9.48
N LEU A 115 3.48 1.30 -8.39
CA LEU A 115 2.16 0.66 -8.46
C LEU A 115 1.09 1.58 -9.07
N ILE A 116 1.08 2.88 -8.73
CA ILE A 116 0.18 3.88 -9.34
C ILE A 116 0.42 3.95 -10.84
N PHE A 117 1.67 4.06 -11.29
CA PHE A 117 1.98 4.09 -12.72
C PHE A 117 1.52 2.82 -13.44
N ILE A 118 1.73 1.64 -12.84
CA ILE A 118 1.25 0.37 -13.40
C ILE A 118 -0.28 0.34 -13.46
N TYR A 119 -0.96 0.85 -12.43
CA TYR A 119 -2.42 0.96 -12.38
C TYR A 119 -2.95 1.86 -13.50
N ILE A 120 -2.36 3.05 -13.68
CA ILE A 120 -2.74 4.01 -14.73
C ILE A 120 -2.44 3.45 -16.12
N ALA A 121 -1.26 2.84 -16.31
CA ALA A 121 -0.86 2.22 -17.57
C ALA A 121 -1.76 1.03 -17.95
N GLY A 122 -2.15 0.21 -16.97
CA GLY A 122 -3.08 -0.90 -17.17
C GLY A 122 -4.56 -0.50 -17.25
N GLY A 123 -4.91 0.69 -16.75
CA GLY A 123 -6.29 1.19 -16.58
C GLY A 123 -6.84 2.01 -17.74
N ARG A 124 -6.01 2.43 -18.72
CA ARG A 124 -6.51 3.11 -19.93
C ARG A 124 -7.41 2.25 -20.83
N ASN A 125 -7.53 0.94 -20.55
CA ASN A 125 -8.38 0.01 -21.30
C ASN A 125 -9.68 -0.41 -20.57
N TYR A 126 -9.82 -0.19 -19.26
CA TYR A 126 -11.02 -0.64 -18.53
C TYR A 126 -12.23 0.29 -18.68
N GLY A 127 -12.01 1.60 -18.90
CA GLY A 127 -13.10 2.58 -19.08
C GLY A 127 -13.67 2.68 -20.50
N LYS A 128 -13.03 2.04 -21.49
CA LYS A 128 -13.50 2.06 -22.89
C LYS A 128 -14.41 0.88 -23.26
N GLU A 129 -14.40 -0.20 -22.48
CA GLU A 129 -15.23 -1.38 -22.73
C GLU A 129 -16.67 -1.20 -22.22
N GLU A 130 -16.93 -0.30 -21.26
CA GLU A 130 -18.29 0.01 -20.77
C GLU A 130 -19.01 1.08 -21.64
N GLN A 131 -18.42 1.52 -22.76
CA GLN A 131 -18.99 2.53 -23.67
C GLN A 131 -19.16 2.05 -25.13
N ARG A 132 -19.08 0.73 -25.40
CA ARG A 132 -19.36 0.16 -26.72
C ARG A 132 -20.38 -0.97 -26.65
#